data_AF-I0WXZ4-F1
#
_entry.id   AF-I0WXZ4-F1
#
_cell.length_a   1.000
_cell.length_b   1.000
_cell.length_c   1.000
_cell.angle_alpha   90.00
_cell.angle_beta   90.00
_cell.angle_gamma   90.00
#
_symmetry.space_group_name_H-M   'P 1'
#
loop_
_entity.id
_entity.type
_entity.pdbx_description
1 polymer ?
#
loop_
_entity_poly.entity_id
_entity_poly.type
_entity_poly.pdbx_seq_one_letter_code
_entity_poly.pdbx_strand_id
1 'polypeptide(L)'
;MNSNDKNTDYDELAEWAEHDMTLPKDSATAKRGADAAAAGKALLERVGAGRPSLAQDAGISGASPKRQVRLPLPLSNKLDELAQRQHRKPSELMREAVEEYIQKHSA
;
A
#
# COMPACT_ATOMS: atom_id res chain seq x y z
N MET A 1 24.48 -14.25 11.50
CA MET A 1 24.24 -13.62 10.18
C MET A 1 22.74 -13.53 9.97
N ASN A 2 22.17 -12.32 9.98
CA ASN A 2 20.73 -12.12 9.71
C ASN A 2 20.56 -11.79 8.22
N SER A 3 20.17 -12.77 7.42
CA SER A 3 19.82 -12.58 6.01
C SER A 3 18.31 -12.52 5.89
N ASN A 4 17.74 -11.33 6.07
CA ASN A 4 16.33 -11.06 5.85
C ASN A 4 16.15 -10.32 4.53
N ASP A 5 16.60 -10.92 3.43
CA ASP A 5 16.36 -10.43 2.07
C ASP A 5 15.36 -11.38 1.41
N LYS A 6 14.07 -11.02 1.51
CA LYS A 6 13.12 -11.45 0.48
C LYS A 6 13.37 -10.56 -0.74
N ASN A 7 14.42 -10.87 -1.49
CA ASN A 7 14.57 -10.32 -2.83
C ASN A 7 13.52 -11.04 -3.68
N THR A 8 12.32 -10.47 -3.72
CA THR A 8 11.27 -10.96 -4.61
C THR A 8 11.81 -10.80 -6.02
N ASP A 9 12.08 -11.93 -6.68
CA ASP A 9 12.50 -11.92 -8.07
C ASP A 9 11.29 -11.55 -8.93
N TYR A 10 11.27 -10.30 -9.39
CA TYR A 10 10.18 -9.77 -10.18
C TYR A 10 10.15 -10.36 -11.60
N ASP A 11 11.29 -10.83 -12.09
CA ASP A 11 11.38 -11.42 -13.42
C ASP A 11 10.77 -12.83 -13.37
N GLU A 12 11.10 -13.64 -12.35
CA GLU A 12 10.45 -14.94 -12.14
C GLU A 12 8.94 -14.82 -11.91
N LEU A 13 8.50 -13.80 -11.16
CA LEU A 13 7.07 -13.54 -10.97
C LEU A 13 6.37 -13.11 -12.26
N ALA A 14 7.04 -12.34 -13.13
CA ALA A 14 6.51 -11.95 -14.43
C ALA A 14 6.38 -13.16 -15.34
N GLU A 15 7.41 -14.00 -15.45
CA GLU A 15 7.38 -15.24 -16.24
C GLU A 15 6.23 -16.16 -15.80
N TRP A 16 6.06 -16.37 -14.49
CA TRP A 16 4.93 -17.13 -13.95
C TRP A 16 3.58 -16.50 -14.31
N ALA A 17 3.45 -15.18 -14.20
CA ALA A 17 2.20 -14.48 -14.50
C ALA A 17 1.82 -14.56 -15.98
N GLU A 18 2.80 -14.55 -16.88
CA GLU A 18 2.58 -14.62 -18.33
C GLU A 18 2.30 -16.04 -18.83
N HIS A 19 2.93 -17.06 -18.24
CA HIS A 19 2.90 -18.42 -18.79
C HIS A 19 2.08 -19.42 -17.96
N ASP A 20 2.12 -19.32 -16.64
CA ASP A 20 1.64 -20.38 -15.74
C ASP A 20 0.45 -19.96 -14.88
N MET A 21 0.16 -18.67 -14.77
CA MET A 21 -0.88 -18.17 -13.88
C MET A 21 -2.28 -18.56 -14.37
N THR A 22 -2.98 -19.34 -13.55
CA THR A 22 -4.40 -19.65 -13.73
C THR A 22 -5.24 -19.00 -12.63
N LEU A 23 -6.14 -18.10 -13.00
CA LEU A 23 -7.08 -17.50 -12.05
C LEU A 23 -8.29 -18.43 -11.80
N PRO A 24 -8.72 -18.63 -10.53
CA PRO A 24 -9.93 -19.38 -10.20
C PRO A 24 -11.16 -18.82 -10.92
N LYS A 25 -12.05 -19.71 -11.39
CA LYS A 25 -13.27 -19.31 -12.14
C LYS A 25 -14.10 -18.27 -11.39
N ASP A 26 -14.25 -18.45 -10.08
CA ASP A 26 -14.99 -17.57 -9.18
C ASP A 26 -14.06 -16.62 -8.39
N SER A 27 -13.10 -16.03 -9.09
CA SER A 27 -12.22 -15.04 -8.47
C SER A 27 -13.03 -13.83 -7.98
N ALA A 28 -12.88 -13.50 -6.70
CA ALA A 28 -13.50 -12.30 -6.12
C ALA A 28 -12.93 -10.99 -6.69
N THR A 29 -11.75 -11.05 -7.32
CA THR A 29 -11.01 -9.86 -7.78
C THR A 29 -10.93 -9.73 -9.29
N ALA A 30 -11.04 -10.83 -10.04
CA ALA A 30 -10.96 -10.81 -11.50
C ALA A 30 -12.34 -10.91 -12.16
N LYS A 31 -12.72 -9.85 -12.90
CA LYS A 31 -13.91 -9.85 -13.74
C LYS A 31 -13.66 -10.59 -15.05
N ARG A 32 -14.70 -11.20 -15.63
CA ARG A 32 -14.63 -11.93 -16.91
C ARG A 32 -15.82 -11.55 -17.82
N GLY A 33 -15.69 -11.81 -19.12
CA GLY A 33 -16.79 -11.68 -20.08
C GLY A 33 -17.41 -10.27 -20.11
N ALA A 34 -18.74 -10.20 -20.07
CA ALA A 34 -19.49 -8.96 -20.15
C ALA A 34 -19.15 -7.97 -19.02
N ASP A 35 -18.92 -8.46 -17.80
CA ASP A 35 -18.58 -7.61 -16.64
C ASP A 35 -17.20 -6.98 -16.78
N ALA A 36 -16.25 -7.70 -17.37
CA ALA A 36 -14.93 -7.16 -17.71
C ALA A 36 -15.03 -6.08 -18.80
N ALA A 37 -15.84 -6.32 -19.84
CA ALA A 37 -16.06 -5.35 -20.91
C ALA A 37 -16.73 -4.07 -20.40
N ALA A 38 -17.76 -4.19 -19.55
CA ALA A 38 -18.45 -3.06 -18.96
C ALA A 38 -17.51 -2.25 -18.05
N ALA A 39 -16.72 -2.92 -17.21
CA ALA A 39 -15.74 -2.26 -16.35
C ALA A 39 -14.65 -1.54 -17.15
N GLY A 40 -14.14 -2.17 -18.21
CA GLY A 40 -13.15 -1.57 -19.10
C GLY A 40 -13.69 -0.33 -19.82
N LYS A 41 -14.93 -0.39 -20.33
CA LYS A 41 -15.59 0.76 -20.95
C LYS A 41 -15.77 1.91 -19.96
N ALA A 42 -16.28 1.63 -18.75
CA ALA A 42 -16.46 2.65 -17.72
C ALA A 42 -15.13 3.29 -17.29
N LEU A 43 -14.03 2.51 -17.26
CA LEU A 43 -12.70 3.04 -17.00
C LEU A 43 -12.28 4.01 -18.11
N LEU A 44 -12.37 3.59 -19.37
CA LEU A 44 -11.98 4.41 -20.53
C LEU A 44 -12.80 5.71 -20.61
N GLU A 45 -14.10 5.64 -20.32
CA GLU A 45 -14.96 6.84 -20.25
C GLU A 45 -14.51 7.80 -19.15
N ARG A 46 -14.03 7.29 -18.01
CA ARG A 46 -13.52 8.11 -16.91
C ARG A 46 -12.18 8.76 -17.24
N VAL A 47 -11.25 8.01 -17.82
CA VAL A 47 -9.85 8.47 -17.98
C VAL A 47 -9.63 9.20 -19.31
N GLY A 48 -10.57 9.11 -20.25
CA GLY A 48 -10.45 9.70 -21.59
C GLY A 48 -9.46 8.96 -22.48
N ALA A 49 -8.84 9.68 -23.42
CA ALA A 49 -7.83 9.12 -24.32
C ALA A 49 -6.43 9.19 -23.69
N GLY A 50 -5.71 8.06 -23.68
CA GLY A 50 -4.31 7.98 -23.23
C GLY A 50 -4.08 6.99 -22.08
N ARG A 51 -2.84 6.93 -21.60
CA ARG A 51 -2.48 6.10 -20.44
C ARG A 51 -3.00 6.78 -19.17
N PRO A 52 -3.90 6.14 -18.40
CA PRO A 52 -4.41 6.74 -17.17
C PRO A 52 -3.27 7.01 -16.20
N SER A 53 -3.22 8.24 -15.66
CA SER A 53 -2.31 8.57 -14.57
C SER A 53 -2.87 7.96 -13.29
N LEU A 54 -2.07 7.13 -12.61
CA LEU A 54 -2.42 6.57 -11.30
C LEU A 54 -2.43 7.62 -10.17
N ALA A 55 -2.08 8.87 -10.47
CA ALA A 55 -1.69 9.87 -9.48
C ALA A 55 -2.71 10.99 -9.25
N GLN A 56 -3.76 11.13 -10.07
CA GLN A 56 -4.53 12.38 -10.13
C GLN A 56 -5.87 12.35 -9.38
N ASP A 57 -6.58 11.23 -9.33
CA ASP A 57 -7.98 11.24 -8.83
C ASP A 57 -8.15 10.96 -7.32
N ALA A 58 -7.08 10.64 -6.60
CA ALA A 58 -7.14 10.33 -5.16
C ALA A 58 -6.44 11.36 -4.26
N GLY A 59 -5.88 12.45 -4.80
CA GLY A 59 -4.99 13.35 -4.04
C GLY A 59 -3.68 12.68 -3.59
N ILE A 60 -3.41 11.46 -4.05
CA ILE A 60 -2.19 10.70 -3.78
C ILE A 60 -1.25 10.90 -4.99
N SER A 61 -0.63 12.07 -5.04
CA SER A 61 0.50 12.32 -5.93
C SER A 61 1.79 12.21 -5.13
N GLY A 62 2.65 11.25 -5.49
CA GLY A 62 3.99 11.08 -4.92
C GLY A 62 4.07 10.21 -3.65
N ALA A 63 5.31 9.96 -3.21
CA ALA A 63 5.58 9.26 -1.95
C ALA A 63 4.89 9.99 -0.78
N SER A 64 4.37 9.24 0.19
CA SER A 64 3.71 9.82 1.36
C SER A 64 4.57 10.93 2.00
N PRO A 65 4.00 12.10 2.32
CA PRO A 65 4.75 13.20 2.92
C PRO A 65 5.49 12.74 4.18
N LYS A 66 6.79 13.02 4.24
CA LYS A 66 7.65 12.65 5.37
C LYS A 66 7.79 13.82 6.34
N ARG A 67 7.56 13.54 7.63
CA ARG A 67 7.87 14.47 8.74
C ARG A 67 8.91 13.81 9.65
N GLN A 68 9.99 14.52 9.97
CA GLN A 68 11.04 14.05 10.89
C GLN A 68 11.03 14.89 12.16
N VAL A 69 11.10 14.24 13.32
CA VAL A 69 11.07 14.88 14.64
C VAL A 69 12.13 14.21 15.52
N ARG A 70 12.83 15.01 16.34
CA ARG A 70 13.77 14.49 17.34
C ARG A 70 12.99 14.01 18.56
N LEU A 71 13.24 12.77 18.99
CA LEU A 71 12.67 12.22 20.22
C LEU A 71 13.76 12.09 21.29
N PRO A 72 13.45 12.33 22.57
CA PRO A 72 14.31 11.91 23.66
C PRO A 72 14.59 10.40 23.58
N LEU A 73 15.83 9.98 23.85
CA LEU A 73 16.23 8.57 23.77
C LEU A 73 15.30 7.63 24.57
N PRO A 74 14.87 7.95 25.81
CA PRO A 74 13.96 7.08 26.55
C PRO A 74 12.61 6.88 25.87
N LEU A 75 12.13 7.89 25.13
CA LEU A 75 10.86 7.81 24.40
C LEU A 75 11.02 6.98 23.13
N SER A 76 12.14 7.13 22.42
CA SER A 76 12.46 6.30 21.26
C SER A 76 12.51 4.82 21.64
N ASN A 77 13.20 4.47 22.73
CA ASN A 77 13.30 3.08 23.17
C ASN A 77 11.93 2.48 23.54
N LYS A 78 11.08 3.26 24.22
CA LYS A 78 9.70 2.83 24.55
C LYS A 78 8.87 2.56 23.29
N LEU A 79 9.04 3.36 22.23
CA LEU A 79 8.38 3.12 20.95
C LEU A 79 8.86 1.80 20.32
N ASP A 80 10.16 1.54 20.33
CA ASP A 80 10.74 0.30 19.78
C ASP A 80 10.28 -0.93 20.56
N GLU A 81 10.26 -0.87 21.90
CA GLU A 81 9.72 -1.93 22.76
C GLU A 81 8.22 -2.19 22.50
N LEU A 82 7.43 -1.13 22.29
CA LEU A 82 6.01 -1.26 21.96
C LEU A 82 5.80 -1.90 20.59
N ALA A 83 6.58 -1.47 19.58
CA ALA A 83 6.58 -2.04 18.23
C ALA A 83 6.90 -3.53 18.24
N GLN A 84 7.93 -3.93 18.99
CA GLN A 84 8.31 -5.34 19.14
C GLN A 84 7.20 -6.16 19.80
N ARG A 85 6.64 -5.69 20.92
CA ARG A 85 5.55 -6.40 21.63
C ARG A 85 4.30 -6.58 20.77
N GLN A 86 3.99 -5.62 19.90
CA GLN A 86 2.82 -5.68 19.03
C GLN A 86 3.11 -6.34 17.68
N HIS A 87 4.35 -6.73 17.38
CA HIS A 87 4.79 -7.19 16.06
C HIS A 87 4.42 -6.21 14.92
N ARG A 88 4.52 -4.89 15.20
CA ARG A 88 4.18 -3.80 14.27
C ARG A 88 5.39 -2.95 13.96
N LYS A 89 5.34 -2.17 12.89
CA LYS A 89 6.42 -1.23 12.56
C LYS A 89 6.29 0.05 13.42
N PRO A 90 7.39 0.65 13.90
CA PRO A 90 7.35 1.93 14.62
C PRO A 90 6.62 3.03 13.84
N SER A 91 6.76 3.05 12.51
CA SER A 91 6.07 4.01 11.63
C SER A 91 4.54 3.88 11.66
N GLU A 92 4.02 2.67 11.88
CA GLU A 92 2.57 2.43 11.97
C GLU A 92 2.03 2.96 13.28
N LEU A 93 2.73 2.67 14.39
CA LEU A 93 2.40 3.20 15.72
C LEU A 93 2.47 4.73 15.75
N MET A 94 3.50 5.32 15.14
CA MET A 94 3.63 6.78 15.06
C MET A 94 2.51 7.42 14.25
N ARG A 95 2.06 6.79 13.16
CA ARG A 95 0.94 7.30 12.36
C ARG A 95 -0.36 7.28 13.16
N GLU A 96 -0.66 6.15 13.80
CA GLU A 96 -1.83 5.97 14.64
C GLU A 96 -1.85 6.96 15.82
N ALA A 97 -0.72 7.10 16.52
CA ALA A 97 -0.60 8.04 17.64
C ALA A 97 -0.80 9.50 17.20
N VAL A 98 -0.32 9.89 16.01
CA VAL A 98 -0.54 11.23 15.46
C VAL A 98 -2.01 11.44 15.09
N GLU A 99 -2.65 10.45 14.47
CA GLU A 99 -4.07 10.50 14.12
C GLU A 99 -4.95 10.63 15.37
N GLU A 100 -4.72 9.79 16.39
CA GLU A 100 -5.41 9.84 17.67
C GLU A 100 -5.22 11.20 18.35
N TYR A 101 -3.98 11.71 18.38
CA TYR A 101 -3.70 13.00 18.99
C TYR A 101 -4.42 14.14 18.28
N ILE A 102 -4.40 14.18 16.94
CA ILE A 102 -5.10 15.20 16.17
C ILE A 102 -6.60 15.10 16.45
N GLN A 103 -7.21 13.92 16.31
CA GLN A 103 -8.64 13.71 16.51
C GLN A 103 -9.10 14.17 17.90
N LYS A 104 -8.29 13.92 18.93
CA LYS A 104 -8.57 14.32 20.32
C LYS A 104 -8.51 15.84 20.55
N HIS A 105 -7.73 16.58 19.76
CA HIS A 105 -7.46 18.01 19.95
C HIS A 105 -8.03 18.92 18.86
N SER A 106 -8.81 18.37 17.93
CA SER A 106 -9.49 19.13 16.87
C SER A 106 -11.01 19.25 17.08
N ALA A 107 -11.48 18.98 18.30
CA ALA A 107 -12.85 19.23 18.76
C ALA A 107 -13.02 20.67 19.28
#